data_AF-W9SM21-F1
#
_entry.id   AF-W9SM21-F1
#
_cell.length_a   1.000
_cell.length_b   1.000
_cell.length_c   1.000
_cell.angle_alpha   90.00
_cell.angle_beta   90.00
_cell.angle_gamma   90.00
#
_symmetry.space_group_name_H-M   'P 1'
#
loop_
_entity.id
_entity.type
_entity.pdbx_description
1 polymer ?
#
loop_
_entity_poly.entity_id
_entity_poly.type
_entity_poly.pdbx_seq_one_letter_code
_entity_poly.pdbx_strand_id
1 'polypeptide(L)'
;MFIENFKVESPNVTYREGEIHSVYNYETTELVHENRKGTYQWIVKPKTVKYEFKTDTRVPKLGVMLVGWGGNNGATLTGGVIANREGISWATKDKVQQANYFGSLTQASSIRVGSFNGEEIYAPFKNLLPMVNPDDVVFGGWDISDMNLADAMARAKVFDIDLQKQLRPYMESMVPLPGIYDPDFIAANQGPRANSVIKGTKYWPGRQPSLPPALRIQGVAVGPRRQGEPRQKGEERPPPKENKKNSFWPAEVPATAGVRALPVAAVGPRRRETAVAIWPRHMLWRPFGRLLLHLRVNWVCKLN
;
A
#
# COMPACT_ATOMS: atom_id res chain seq x y z
N MET A 1 4.16 32.67 -4.78
CA MET A 1 5.52 32.36 -5.32
C MET A 1 5.96 30.91 -5.02
N PHE A 2 6.94 30.36 -5.75
CA PHE A 2 7.51 29.00 -5.57
C PHE A 2 8.99 29.08 -5.11
N ILE A 3 9.42 28.19 -4.23
CA ILE A 3 10.82 28.09 -3.77
C ILE A 3 11.35 26.66 -3.83
N GLU A 4 12.60 26.49 -4.23
CA GLU A 4 13.22 25.16 -4.35
C GLU A 4 13.94 24.73 -3.06
N ASN A 5 14.57 25.65 -2.33
CA ASN A 5 15.37 25.34 -1.15
C ASN A 5 14.98 26.24 0.01
N PHE A 6 14.89 25.68 1.21
CA PHE A 6 14.60 26.41 2.45
C PHE A 6 15.20 25.71 3.68
N LYS A 7 15.25 26.42 4.80
CA LYS A 7 15.66 25.89 6.11
C LYS A 7 14.60 26.27 7.15
N VAL A 8 14.30 25.38 8.08
CA VAL A 8 13.34 25.64 9.17
C VAL A 8 14.10 26.14 10.40
N GLU A 9 14.02 27.43 10.67
CA GLU A 9 14.52 28.00 11.92
C GLU A 9 13.45 27.85 13.01
N SER A 10 13.73 27.01 14.01
CA SER A 10 12.79 26.69 15.08
C SER A 10 13.52 26.11 16.28
N PRO A 11 13.15 26.44 17.54
CA PRO A 11 13.75 25.81 18.73
C PRO A 11 13.48 24.30 18.80
N ASN A 12 12.51 23.79 18.03
CA ASN A 12 12.18 22.38 17.92
C ASN A 12 12.93 21.65 16.80
N VAL A 13 13.88 22.29 16.10
CA VAL A 13 14.65 21.68 15.00
C VAL A 13 16.14 21.96 15.18
N THR A 14 16.95 20.89 15.28
CA THR A 14 18.41 20.96 15.33
C THR A 14 19.00 20.27 14.10
N TYR A 15 19.73 21.02 13.28
CA TYR A 15 20.54 20.48 12.19
C TYR A 15 21.92 20.05 12.72
N ARG A 16 22.39 18.87 12.30
CA ARG A 16 23.73 18.33 12.59
C ARG A 16 24.35 17.79 11.29
N GLU A 17 25.63 17.45 11.33
CA GLU A 17 26.26 16.75 10.20
C GLU A 17 25.53 15.42 9.94
N GLY A 18 25.06 15.24 8.69
CA GLY A 18 24.32 14.06 8.26
C GLY A 18 22.91 13.86 8.87
N GLU A 19 22.42 14.74 9.76
CA GLU A 19 21.20 14.48 10.54
C GLU A 19 20.35 15.72 10.82
N ILE A 20 19.02 15.58 10.72
CA ILE A 20 18.04 16.53 11.25
C ILE A 20 17.37 15.89 12.46
N HIS A 21 17.39 16.58 13.59
CA HIS A 21 16.69 16.21 14.81
C HIS A 21 15.51 17.16 15.01
N SER A 22 14.30 16.64 15.24
CA SER A 22 13.12 17.49 15.45
C SER A 22 12.20 16.98 16.56
N VAL A 23 11.59 17.93 17.28
CA VAL A 23 10.61 17.66 18.34
C VAL A 23 9.20 17.96 17.81
N TYR A 24 8.28 17.01 17.97
CA TYR A 24 6.89 17.17 17.57
C TYR A 24 5.95 16.75 18.70
N ASN A 25 5.07 17.66 19.11
CA ASN A 25 4.00 17.39 20.04
C ASN A 25 2.77 16.92 19.26
N TYR A 26 2.54 15.61 19.22
CA TYR A 26 1.36 15.03 18.57
C TYR A 26 0.15 15.19 19.50
N GLU A 27 -0.78 16.05 19.10
CA GLU A 27 -2.06 16.22 19.78
C GLU A 27 -3.06 15.18 19.29
N THR A 28 -3.67 14.47 20.23
CA THR A 28 -4.58 13.35 19.98
C THR A 28 -5.59 13.22 21.12
N THR A 29 -6.44 12.18 21.08
CA THR A 29 -7.57 12.04 22.00
C THR A 29 -7.75 10.59 22.44
N GLU A 30 -7.82 10.37 23.74
CA GLU A 30 -8.08 9.07 24.36
C GLU A 30 -9.58 8.97 24.73
N LEU A 31 -10.28 7.96 24.20
CA LEU A 31 -11.68 7.70 24.54
C LEU A 31 -11.74 6.64 25.65
N VAL A 32 -12.36 7.02 26.78
CA VAL A 32 -12.62 6.11 27.90
C VAL A 32 -14.14 5.91 28.01
N HIS A 33 -14.57 4.65 28.05
CA HIS A 33 -15.95 4.33 28.41
C HIS A 33 -16.06 4.28 29.94
N GLU A 34 -17.06 4.98 30.50
CA GLU A 34 -17.45 4.85 31.91
C GLU A 34 -18.93 4.44 31.98
N ASN A 35 -19.31 3.61 32.96
CA ASN A 35 -20.71 3.44 33.35
C ASN A 35 -20.96 4.31 34.58
N ARG A 36 -21.89 5.26 34.50
CA ARG A 36 -22.36 6.05 35.64
C ARG A 36 -23.87 5.88 35.79
N LYS A 37 -24.29 5.35 36.95
CA LYS A 37 -25.70 5.12 37.31
C LYS A 37 -26.49 4.27 36.30
N GLY A 38 -25.83 3.32 35.63
CA GLY A 38 -26.45 2.44 34.61
C GLY A 38 -26.31 2.96 33.18
N THR A 39 -26.04 4.25 32.99
CA THR A 39 -25.82 4.86 31.68
C THR A 39 -24.36 4.74 31.26
N TYR A 40 -24.11 4.25 30.05
CA TYR A 40 -22.79 4.27 29.44
C TYR A 40 -22.50 5.66 28.85
N GLN A 41 -21.39 6.26 29.27
CA GLN A 41 -20.90 7.54 28.76
C GLN A 41 -19.50 7.37 28.15
N TRP A 42 -19.24 8.11 27.06
CA TRP A 42 -17.90 8.27 26.51
C TRP A 42 -17.27 9.53 27.09
N ILE A 43 -16.10 9.39 27.72
CA ILE A 43 -15.27 10.52 28.11
C ILE A 43 -14.15 10.67 27.08
N VAL A 44 -14.14 11.84 26.45
CA VAL A 44 -13.19 12.24 25.41
C VAL A 44 -12.07 13.04 26.08
N LYS A 45 -10.86 12.49 26.16
CA LYS A 45 -9.73 13.08 26.90
C LYS A 45 -8.64 13.54 25.93
N PRO A 46 -8.49 14.86 25.67
CA PRO A 46 -7.35 15.39 24.90
C PRO A 46 -6.02 15.00 25.54
N LYS A 47 -5.02 14.71 24.71
CA LYS A 47 -3.73 14.16 25.13
C LYS A 47 -2.63 14.58 24.15
N THR A 48 -1.50 15.01 24.68
CA THR A 48 -0.31 15.33 23.87
C THR A 48 0.74 14.24 24.05
N VAL A 49 1.32 13.76 22.96
CA VAL A 49 2.43 12.79 22.96
C VAL A 49 3.64 13.45 22.31
N LYS A 50 4.71 13.66 23.08
CA LYS A 50 5.98 14.17 22.54
C LYS A 50 6.68 13.08 21.74
N TYR A 51 6.97 13.35 20.48
CA TYR A 51 7.88 12.59 19.63
C TYR A 51 9.18 13.35 19.42
N GLU A 52 10.27 12.60 19.33
CA GLU A 52 11.59 13.11 18.91
C GLU A 52 12.01 12.30 17.69
N PHE A 53 12.09 12.98 16.55
CA PHE A 53 12.45 12.38 15.27
C PHE A 53 13.91 12.65 14.94
N LYS A 54 14.56 11.66 14.34
CA LYS A 54 15.89 11.75 13.73
C LYS A 54 15.78 11.31 12.28
N THR A 55 16.19 12.19 11.37
CA THR A 55 16.23 11.95 9.92
C THR A 55 17.67 12.00 9.46
N ASP A 56 18.20 10.90 8.94
CA ASP A 56 19.48 10.89 8.20
C ASP A 56 19.29 11.68 6.90
N THR A 57 20.18 12.62 6.60
CA THR A 57 20.08 13.47 5.41
C THR A 57 20.76 12.87 4.19
N ARG A 58 21.48 11.75 4.33
CA ARG A 58 22.17 11.07 3.23
C ARG A 58 21.18 10.24 2.43
N VAL A 59 20.95 10.62 1.18
CA VAL A 59 20.14 9.84 0.25
C VAL A 59 20.87 8.54 -0.12
N PRO A 60 20.32 7.34 0.17
CA PRO A 60 20.97 6.09 -0.15
C PRO A 60 20.73 5.68 -1.61
N LYS A 61 21.62 4.84 -2.16
CA LYS A 61 21.33 4.11 -3.41
C LYS A 61 20.16 3.13 -3.15
N LEU A 62 19.15 3.15 -4.00
CA LEU A 62 17.93 2.36 -3.82
C LEU A 62 17.78 1.30 -4.92
N GLY A 63 17.78 0.03 -4.51
CA GLY A 63 17.31 -1.08 -5.33
C GLY A 63 15.85 -1.41 -5.01
N VAL A 64 15.00 -1.55 -6.03
CA VAL A 64 13.59 -1.95 -5.88
C VAL A 64 13.37 -3.29 -6.60
N MET A 65 12.97 -4.31 -5.86
CA MET A 65 12.63 -5.62 -6.42
C MET A 65 11.12 -5.85 -6.42
N LEU A 66 10.55 -6.05 -7.61
CA LEU A 66 9.11 -6.15 -7.84
C LEU A 66 8.67 -7.61 -8.01
N VAL A 67 7.54 -7.98 -7.40
CA VAL A 67 6.87 -9.27 -7.66
C VAL A 67 5.81 -9.03 -8.74
N GLY A 68 5.89 -9.77 -9.84
CA GLY A 68 5.16 -9.46 -11.07
C GLY A 68 5.83 -8.35 -11.89
N TRP A 69 7.17 -8.35 -11.99
CA TRP A 69 7.94 -7.31 -12.67
C TRP A 69 7.62 -7.21 -14.17
N GLY A 70 7.35 -8.35 -14.83
CA GLY A 70 6.83 -8.42 -16.19
C GLY A 70 5.31 -8.18 -16.30
N GLY A 71 4.63 -7.83 -15.22
CA GLY A 71 3.26 -7.32 -15.23
C GLY A 71 3.19 -5.88 -15.75
N ASN A 72 2.00 -5.44 -16.17
CA ASN A 72 1.80 -4.12 -16.77
C ASN A 72 2.41 -2.99 -15.91
N ASN A 73 2.19 -3.02 -14.59
CA ASN A 73 2.70 -2.02 -13.66
C ASN A 73 4.24 -2.04 -13.56
N GLY A 74 4.87 -3.23 -13.54
CA GLY A 74 6.33 -3.35 -13.40
C GLY A 74 7.08 -2.92 -14.66
N ALA A 75 6.59 -3.32 -15.84
CA ALA A 75 7.12 -2.87 -17.12
C ALA A 75 6.91 -1.35 -17.32
N THR A 76 5.73 -0.83 -16.97
CA THR A 76 5.43 0.61 -17.07
C THR A 76 6.26 1.44 -16.09
N LEU A 77 6.41 1.00 -14.83
CA LEU A 77 7.23 1.72 -13.84
C LEU A 77 8.70 1.77 -14.28
N THR A 78 9.25 0.64 -14.72
CA THR A 78 10.66 0.55 -15.15
C THR A 78 10.89 1.39 -16.42
N GLY A 79 10.06 1.23 -17.45
CA GLY A 79 10.17 2.01 -18.68
C GLY A 79 9.89 3.50 -18.50
N GLY A 80 8.98 3.86 -17.58
CA GLY A 80 8.67 5.26 -17.25
C GLY A 80 9.83 5.96 -16.55
N VAL A 81 10.54 5.27 -15.65
CA VAL A 81 11.77 5.80 -15.02
C VAL A 81 12.89 5.94 -16.05
N ILE A 82 13.12 4.93 -16.89
CA ILE A 82 14.12 5.01 -17.97
C ILE A 82 13.80 6.19 -18.90
N ALA A 83 12.55 6.37 -19.31
CA ALA A 83 12.14 7.48 -20.15
C ALA A 83 12.46 8.86 -19.53
N ASN A 84 12.25 9.02 -18.22
CA ASN A 84 12.60 10.27 -17.50
C ASN A 84 14.13 10.45 -17.43
N ARG A 85 14.87 9.43 -16.97
CA ARG A 85 16.32 9.48 -16.78
C ARG A 85 17.09 9.77 -18.07
N GLU A 86 16.68 9.14 -19.18
CA GLU A 86 17.31 9.32 -20.49
C GLU A 86 16.74 10.53 -21.28
N GLY A 87 15.82 11.30 -20.68
CA GLY A 87 15.24 12.51 -21.29
C GLY A 87 14.40 12.25 -22.56
N ILE A 88 13.71 11.11 -22.62
CA ILE A 88 13.05 10.64 -23.85
C ILE A 88 11.84 11.51 -24.21
N SER A 89 11.78 11.89 -25.49
CA SER A 89 10.63 12.54 -26.12
C SER A 89 10.11 11.70 -27.29
N TRP A 90 8.80 11.70 -27.51
CA TRP A 90 8.17 10.92 -28.59
C TRP A 90 7.01 11.69 -29.23
N ALA A 91 6.76 11.43 -30.51
CA ALA A 91 5.63 12.03 -31.22
C ALA A 91 4.34 11.23 -30.96
N THR A 92 3.27 11.92 -30.55
CA THR A 92 1.90 11.40 -30.64
C THR A 92 1.20 11.96 -31.89
N LYS A 93 -0.09 11.66 -32.06
CA LYS A 93 -0.92 12.25 -33.12
C LYS A 93 -1.14 13.76 -32.97
N ASP A 94 -0.94 14.29 -31.76
CA ASP A 94 -1.33 15.65 -31.39
C ASP A 94 -0.13 16.57 -31.18
N LYS A 95 0.97 16.05 -30.60
CA LYS A 95 2.21 16.79 -30.32
C LYS A 95 3.36 15.86 -29.96
N VAL A 96 4.57 16.42 -29.86
CA VAL A 96 5.67 15.77 -29.13
C VAL A 96 5.36 15.81 -27.62
N GLN A 97 5.51 14.67 -26.96
CA GLN A 97 5.47 14.53 -25.51
C GLN A 97 6.90 14.42 -24.96
N GLN A 98 7.08 14.85 -23.72
CA GLN A 98 8.31 14.70 -22.94
C GLN A 98 8.05 13.76 -21.76
N ALA A 99 9.01 12.90 -21.44
CA ALA A 99 8.94 12.10 -20.24
C ALA A 99 8.81 12.97 -18.98
N ASN A 100 8.00 12.52 -18.03
CA ASN A 100 7.68 13.24 -16.80
C ASN A 100 7.17 12.24 -15.74
N TYR A 101 7.02 12.73 -14.50
CA TYR A 101 6.46 12.00 -13.36
C TYR A 101 5.07 12.51 -12.94
N PHE A 102 4.23 12.99 -13.88
CA PHE A 102 2.87 13.42 -13.54
C PHE A 102 2.06 12.27 -12.92
N GLY A 103 1.23 12.60 -11.92
CA GLY A 103 0.56 11.63 -11.06
C GLY A 103 1.39 11.14 -9.87
N SER A 104 2.71 11.36 -9.84
CA SER A 104 3.53 11.10 -8.64
C SER A 104 3.38 12.25 -7.63
N LEU A 105 2.87 11.94 -6.44
CA LEU A 105 2.76 12.91 -5.35
C LEU A 105 4.14 13.50 -4.97
N THR A 106 5.21 12.70 -4.96
CA THR A 106 6.52 13.18 -4.52
C THR A 106 7.19 14.06 -5.57
N GLN A 107 7.04 13.75 -6.86
CA GLN A 107 7.74 14.43 -7.95
C GLN A 107 6.96 15.60 -8.58
N ALA A 108 5.62 15.50 -8.61
CA ALA A 108 4.75 16.42 -9.38
C ALA A 108 3.70 17.12 -8.50
N SER A 109 3.87 17.16 -7.18
CA SER A 109 3.04 17.95 -6.27
C SER A 109 3.85 18.96 -5.48
N SER A 110 3.16 19.99 -4.99
CA SER A 110 3.72 21.04 -4.16
C SER A 110 2.99 21.13 -2.82
N ILE A 111 3.66 21.74 -1.84
CA ILE A 111 3.14 21.96 -0.50
C ILE A 111 3.34 23.43 -0.12
N ARG A 112 2.34 24.03 0.52
CA ARG A 112 2.46 25.38 1.07
C ARG A 112 3.37 25.33 2.29
N VAL A 113 4.46 26.11 2.26
CA VAL A 113 5.45 26.21 3.36
C VAL A 113 5.28 27.46 4.20
N GLY A 114 4.56 28.48 3.69
CA GLY A 114 4.32 29.71 4.44
C GLY A 114 3.61 30.80 3.62
N SER A 115 3.98 32.05 3.89
CA SER A 115 3.53 33.23 3.16
C SER A 115 4.56 34.36 3.23
N PHE A 116 4.69 35.16 2.17
CA PHE A 116 5.59 36.30 2.08
C PHE A 116 4.86 37.47 1.40
N ASN A 117 4.89 38.66 2.01
CA ASN A 117 4.17 39.85 1.53
C ASN A 117 2.67 39.65 1.20
N GLY A 118 2.01 38.71 1.88
CA GLY A 118 0.60 38.35 1.66
C GLY A 118 0.38 37.24 0.61
N GLU A 119 1.37 36.90 -0.22
CA GLU A 119 1.31 35.72 -1.09
C GLU A 119 1.55 34.42 -0.33
N GLU A 120 0.92 33.32 -0.78
CA GLU A 120 1.28 31.98 -0.35
C GLU A 120 2.58 31.50 -1.04
N ILE A 121 3.43 30.83 -0.26
CA ILE A 121 4.71 30.28 -0.73
C ILE A 121 4.65 28.77 -0.72
N TYR A 122 5.02 28.17 -1.86
CA TYR A 122 4.99 26.74 -2.11
C TYR A 122 6.39 26.19 -2.43
N ALA A 123 6.64 24.94 -2.06
CA ALA A 123 7.84 24.18 -2.44
C ALA A 123 7.47 22.84 -3.10
N PRO A 124 8.36 22.20 -3.90
CA PRO A 124 8.16 20.83 -4.35
C PRO A 124 8.06 19.87 -3.16
N PHE A 125 7.18 18.87 -3.20
CA PHE A 125 7.06 17.89 -2.12
C PHE A 125 8.40 17.17 -1.84
N LYS A 126 9.11 16.78 -2.89
CA LYS A 126 10.46 16.18 -2.80
C LYS A 126 11.56 17.06 -2.22
N ASN A 127 11.32 18.36 -2.02
CA ASN A 127 12.29 19.29 -1.44
C ASN A 127 11.99 19.60 0.05
N LEU A 128 10.99 18.95 0.67
CA LEU A 128 10.72 19.05 2.12
C LEU A 128 11.86 18.48 2.98
N LEU A 129 12.42 17.35 2.53
CA LEU A 129 13.47 16.56 3.16
C LEU A 129 14.27 15.86 2.05
N PRO A 130 15.51 15.41 2.29
CA PRO A 130 16.24 14.59 1.32
C PRO A 130 15.47 13.31 0.96
N MET A 131 15.23 13.12 -0.34
CA MET A 131 14.53 11.94 -0.88
C MET A 131 15.32 11.36 -2.07
N VAL A 132 15.14 10.07 -2.33
CA VAL A 132 15.68 9.39 -3.52
C VAL A 132 15.00 9.96 -4.77
N ASN A 133 15.78 10.38 -5.76
CA ASN A 133 15.26 10.69 -7.09
C ASN A 133 14.88 9.37 -7.79
N PRO A 134 13.66 9.21 -8.36
CA PRO A 134 13.28 7.99 -9.07
C PRO A 134 14.25 7.58 -10.19
N ASP A 135 14.96 8.52 -10.82
CA ASP A 135 15.95 8.24 -11.87
C ASP A 135 17.16 7.42 -11.36
N ASP A 136 17.49 7.54 -10.06
CA ASP A 136 18.57 6.80 -9.40
C ASP A 136 18.16 5.37 -8.96
N VAL A 137 16.89 4.99 -9.16
CA VAL A 137 16.35 3.71 -8.67
C VAL A 137 16.71 2.57 -9.62
N VAL A 138 17.38 1.56 -9.08
CA VAL A 138 17.72 0.33 -9.81
C VAL A 138 16.59 -0.68 -9.64
N PHE A 139 15.89 -0.99 -10.74
CA PHE A 139 14.80 -1.97 -10.73
C PHE A 139 15.29 -3.39 -11.03
N GLY A 140 14.71 -4.34 -10.30
CA GLY A 140 14.79 -5.78 -10.55
C GLY A 140 13.48 -6.44 -10.14
N GLY A 141 13.43 -7.78 -10.17
CA GLY A 141 12.26 -8.48 -9.65
C GLY A 141 12.06 -9.89 -10.19
N TRP A 142 10.89 -10.42 -9.88
CA TRP A 142 10.43 -11.75 -10.25
C TRP A 142 9.13 -11.67 -11.04
N ASP A 143 8.90 -12.62 -11.95
CA ASP A 143 7.60 -12.87 -12.57
C ASP A 143 7.44 -14.39 -12.77
N ILE A 144 6.22 -14.87 -12.95
CA ILE A 144 5.99 -16.27 -13.35
C ILE A 144 6.25 -16.48 -14.85
N SER A 145 6.41 -15.40 -15.61
CA SER A 145 6.75 -15.36 -17.03
C SER A 145 8.22 -14.95 -17.23
N ASP A 146 8.96 -15.68 -18.07
CA ASP A 146 10.34 -15.35 -18.50
C ASP A 146 10.44 -14.17 -19.49
N MET A 147 9.30 -13.58 -19.89
CA MET A 147 9.25 -12.49 -20.86
C MET A 147 10.01 -11.26 -20.36
N ASN A 148 11.02 -10.83 -21.13
CA ASN A 148 11.78 -9.61 -20.90
C ASN A 148 10.87 -8.36 -20.86
N LEU A 149 11.35 -7.27 -20.24
CA LEU A 149 10.53 -6.09 -20.05
C LEU A 149 10.12 -5.37 -21.34
N ALA A 150 10.90 -5.43 -22.42
CA ALA A 150 10.51 -4.80 -23.69
C ALA A 150 9.28 -5.49 -24.31
N ASP A 151 9.27 -6.83 -24.32
CA ASP A 151 8.13 -7.60 -24.82
C ASP A 151 6.97 -7.58 -23.81
N ALA A 152 7.24 -7.50 -22.50
CA ALA A 152 6.22 -7.31 -21.48
C ALA A 152 5.54 -5.92 -21.57
N MET A 153 6.30 -4.88 -21.94
CA MET A 153 5.80 -3.53 -22.24
C MET A 153 4.87 -3.55 -23.47
N ALA A 154 5.30 -4.21 -24.56
CA ALA A 154 4.47 -4.38 -25.75
C ALA A 154 3.19 -5.19 -25.48
N ARG A 155 3.27 -6.23 -24.63
CA ARG A 155 2.12 -7.00 -24.11
C ARG A 155 1.19 -6.13 -23.26
N ALA A 156 1.74 -5.21 -22.47
CA ALA A 156 0.98 -4.35 -21.55
C ALA A 156 0.18 -3.25 -22.26
N LYS A 157 0.65 -2.77 -23.43
CA LYS A 157 -0.02 -1.76 -24.29
C LYS A 157 -0.34 -0.44 -23.56
N VAL A 158 0.57 0.01 -22.69
CA VAL A 158 0.41 1.24 -21.90
C VAL A 158 1.06 2.46 -22.56
N PHE A 159 2.28 2.32 -23.08
CA PHE A 159 3.00 3.40 -23.77
C PHE A 159 2.65 3.49 -25.26
N ASP A 160 2.83 4.67 -25.85
CA ASP A 160 2.78 4.87 -27.31
C ASP A 160 3.81 4.00 -28.04
N ILE A 161 3.48 3.57 -29.25
CA ILE A 161 4.32 2.66 -30.05
C ILE A 161 5.71 3.25 -30.33
N ASP A 162 5.84 4.57 -30.44
CA ASP A 162 7.14 5.20 -30.65
C ASP A 162 8.03 5.14 -29.39
N LEU A 163 7.48 5.51 -28.23
CA LEU A 163 8.15 5.35 -26.94
C LEU A 163 8.53 3.89 -26.66
N GLN A 164 7.69 2.91 -27.05
CA GLN A 164 8.05 1.48 -26.93
C GLN A 164 9.28 1.10 -27.77
N LYS A 165 9.45 1.68 -28.97
CA LYS A 165 10.66 1.45 -29.79
C LYS A 165 11.89 2.07 -29.14
N GLN A 166 11.78 3.31 -28.68
CA GLN A 166 12.88 4.04 -28.04
C GLN A 166 13.33 3.38 -26.72
N LEU A 167 12.39 2.80 -25.96
CA LEU A 167 12.69 2.07 -24.72
C LEU A 167 13.24 0.65 -24.93
N ARG A 168 13.04 0.03 -26.10
CA ARG A 168 13.39 -1.38 -26.32
C ARG A 168 14.86 -1.72 -25.98
N PRO A 169 15.89 -0.97 -26.46
CA PRO A 169 17.29 -1.30 -26.20
C PRO A 169 17.67 -1.32 -24.71
N TYR A 170 16.94 -0.55 -23.88
CA TYR A 170 17.14 -0.50 -22.44
C TYR A 170 16.44 -1.64 -21.69
N MET A 171 15.39 -2.22 -22.27
CA MET A 171 14.45 -3.12 -21.56
C MET A 171 14.46 -4.57 -22.07
N GLU A 172 15.05 -4.86 -23.23
CA GLU A 172 15.04 -6.24 -23.79
C GLU A 172 16.03 -7.20 -23.12
N SER A 173 17.07 -6.67 -22.47
CA SER A 173 17.98 -7.44 -21.60
C SER A 173 17.42 -7.68 -20.17
N MET A 174 16.35 -6.97 -19.79
CA MET A 174 15.76 -7.05 -18.45
C MET A 174 14.79 -8.24 -18.35
N VAL A 175 15.32 -9.41 -18.01
CA VAL A 175 14.54 -10.65 -17.79
C VAL A 175 14.18 -10.81 -16.30
N PRO A 176 12.92 -11.06 -15.93
CA PRO A 176 12.54 -11.34 -14.55
C PRO A 176 13.11 -12.64 -14.01
N LEU A 177 13.49 -12.65 -12.73
CA LEU A 177 13.86 -13.87 -12.01
C LEU A 177 12.65 -14.81 -11.87
N PRO A 178 12.84 -16.14 -11.79
CA PRO A 178 11.73 -17.09 -11.63
C PRO A 178 10.88 -16.81 -10.38
N GLY A 179 9.56 -16.71 -10.55
CA GLY A 179 8.62 -16.46 -9.47
C GLY A 179 8.27 -17.70 -8.65
N ILE A 180 7.58 -17.49 -7.52
CA ILE A 180 6.86 -18.56 -6.83
C ILE A 180 5.43 -18.60 -7.40
N TYR A 181 5.01 -19.77 -7.91
CA TYR A 181 3.67 -19.98 -8.43
C TYR A 181 2.94 -21.06 -7.60
N ASP A 182 1.80 -20.67 -7.05
CA ASP A 182 0.87 -21.58 -6.39
C ASP A 182 -0.52 -21.42 -7.05
N PRO A 183 -1.01 -22.44 -7.80
CA PRO A 183 -2.25 -22.32 -8.55
C PRO A 183 -3.50 -22.20 -7.67
N ASP A 184 -3.42 -22.53 -6.37
CA ASP A 184 -4.54 -22.37 -5.44
C ASP A 184 -4.86 -20.89 -5.12
N PHE A 185 -3.87 -20.00 -5.31
CA PHE A 185 -3.94 -18.60 -4.87
C PHE A 185 -4.25 -17.60 -5.98
N ILE A 186 -4.12 -17.97 -7.27
CA ILE A 186 -4.38 -17.08 -8.41
C ILE A 186 -5.35 -17.72 -9.41
N ALA A 187 -5.86 -16.92 -10.35
CA ALA A 187 -6.82 -17.43 -11.34
C ALA A 187 -6.19 -18.51 -12.24
N ALA A 188 -6.90 -19.61 -12.45
CA ALA A 188 -6.42 -20.77 -13.23
C ALA A 188 -5.97 -20.42 -14.66
N ASN A 189 -6.49 -19.33 -15.24
CA ASN A 189 -6.07 -18.83 -16.56
C ASN A 189 -4.62 -18.28 -16.59
N GLN A 190 -3.93 -18.18 -15.45
CA GLN A 190 -2.50 -17.83 -15.39
C GLN A 190 -1.57 -19.03 -15.63
N GLY A 191 -2.07 -20.27 -15.62
CA GLY A 191 -1.26 -21.47 -15.86
C GLY A 191 -0.38 -21.41 -17.12
N PRO A 192 -0.93 -21.04 -18.30
CA PRO A 192 -0.13 -20.90 -19.53
C PRO A 192 0.90 -19.75 -19.52
N ARG A 193 0.87 -18.84 -18.54
CA ARG A 193 1.88 -17.78 -18.34
C ARG A 193 3.04 -18.25 -17.45
N ALA A 194 2.87 -19.33 -16.68
CA ALA A 194 3.79 -19.74 -15.62
C ALA A 194 4.95 -20.64 -16.13
N ASN A 195 5.82 -20.08 -16.97
CA ASN A 195 7.01 -20.79 -17.49
C ASN A 195 8.31 -20.52 -16.70
N SER A 196 8.40 -19.43 -15.94
CA SER A 196 9.54 -19.06 -15.10
C SER A 196 9.20 -19.21 -13.61
N VAL A 197 9.38 -20.42 -13.08
CA VAL A 197 8.94 -20.78 -11.71
C VAL A 197 10.05 -21.47 -10.91
N ILE A 198 10.24 -21.05 -9.65
CA ILE A 198 11.11 -21.73 -8.69
C ILE A 198 10.55 -23.11 -8.38
N LYS A 199 11.30 -24.15 -8.73
CA LYS A 199 10.94 -25.55 -8.46
C LYS A 199 11.08 -25.85 -6.96
N GLY A 200 10.01 -26.34 -6.34
CA GLY A 200 9.99 -26.70 -4.92
C GLY A 200 8.61 -27.20 -4.48
N THR A 201 8.48 -27.55 -3.20
CA THR A 201 7.16 -27.83 -2.59
C THR A 201 6.65 -26.60 -1.84
N LYS A 202 5.32 -26.53 -1.65
CA LYS A 202 4.61 -25.52 -0.84
C LYS A 202 5.07 -25.43 0.63
N TYR A 203 5.89 -26.38 1.08
CA TYR A 203 6.36 -26.51 2.46
C TYR A 203 7.88 -26.27 2.56
N TRP A 204 8.28 -25.50 3.58
CA TRP A 204 9.65 -25.55 4.10
C TRP A 204 10.00 -27.00 4.50
N PRO A 205 11.22 -27.51 4.27
CA PRO A 205 11.56 -28.91 4.56
C PRO A 205 11.25 -29.36 6.01
N GLY A 206 11.32 -28.44 6.98
CA GLY A 206 10.95 -28.68 8.38
C GLY A 206 9.46 -28.53 8.73
N ARG A 207 8.54 -28.44 7.75
CA ARG A 207 7.08 -28.32 7.96
C ARG A 207 6.27 -29.25 7.03
N GLN A 208 6.63 -30.53 6.96
CA GLN A 208 5.74 -31.54 6.38
C GLN A 208 4.53 -31.78 7.31
N PRO A 209 3.27 -31.75 6.83
CA PRO A 209 2.09 -31.94 7.67
C PRO A 209 1.85 -33.36 8.24
N SER A 210 2.78 -34.30 8.03
CA SER A 210 2.57 -35.75 8.16
C SER A 210 3.43 -36.46 9.21
N LEU A 211 4.24 -35.74 9.99
CA LEU A 211 5.04 -36.34 11.07
C LEU A 211 4.26 -36.39 12.40
N PRO A 212 4.15 -37.56 13.06
CA PRO A 212 3.48 -37.70 14.35
C PRO A 212 4.26 -36.95 15.48
N PRO A 213 3.61 -36.61 16.61
CA PRO A 213 4.11 -35.64 17.59
C PRO A 213 5.25 -36.14 18.51
N ALA A 214 6.13 -37.01 18.02
CA ALA A 214 7.26 -37.58 18.78
C ALA A 214 8.60 -36.84 18.58
N LEU A 215 8.79 -36.09 17.48
CA LEU A 215 9.99 -35.27 17.26
C LEU A 215 9.65 -33.79 17.04
N ARG A 216 9.58 -33.04 18.14
CA ARG A 216 9.74 -31.58 18.13
C ARG A 216 11.05 -31.22 18.84
N ILE A 217 12.10 -30.96 18.05
CA ILE A 217 13.31 -30.32 18.57
C ILE A 217 12.92 -28.90 19.03
N GLN A 218 13.27 -28.54 20.26
CA GLN A 218 13.00 -27.21 20.79
C GLN A 218 13.96 -26.19 20.17
N GLY A 219 13.45 -25.38 19.24
CA GLY A 219 14.19 -24.23 18.71
C GLY A 219 14.39 -23.18 19.80
N VAL A 220 15.65 -22.86 20.13
CA VAL A 220 16.00 -21.85 21.13
C VAL A 220 15.63 -20.46 20.61
N ALA A 221 14.62 -19.83 21.21
CA ALA A 221 14.25 -18.46 20.91
C ALA A 221 15.26 -17.48 21.55
N VAL A 222 16.10 -16.87 20.72
CA VAL A 222 16.99 -15.78 21.16
C VAL A 222 16.22 -14.46 21.11
N GLY A 223 15.94 -13.90 22.28
CA GLY A 223 15.35 -12.57 22.46
C GLY A 223 15.91 -11.90 23.72
N PRO A 224 16.02 -10.56 23.76
CA PRO A 224 16.72 -9.87 24.84
C PRO A 224 15.97 -9.98 26.17
N ARG A 225 16.66 -10.42 27.23
CA ARG A 225 16.12 -10.45 28.59
C ARG A 225 15.98 -9.03 29.14
N ARG A 226 14.78 -8.65 29.57
CA ARG A 226 14.62 -7.73 30.70
C ARG A 226 14.70 -8.55 31.99
N GLN A 227 15.43 -8.07 32.99
CA GLN A 227 15.53 -8.71 34.30
C GLN A 227 14.59 -8.04 35.31
N GLY A 228 14.10 -8.81 36.29
CA GLY A 228 13.48 -8.26 37.50
C GLY A 228 11.95 -8.19 37.53
N GLU A 229 11.28 -9.35 37.66
CA GLU A 229 10.00 -9.45 38.39
C GLU A 229 9.69 -10.94 38.73
N PRO A 230 9.15 -11.26 39.92
CA PRO A 230 8.88 -12.64 40.34
C PRO A 230 7.54 -13.18 39.80
N ARG A 231 7.53 -14.44 39.36
CA ARG A 231 6.30 -15.11 38.90
C ARG A 231 5.37 -15.45 40.07
N GLN A 232 4.18 -14.87 40.11
CA GLN A 232 3.05 -15.45 40.84
C GLN A 232 2.48 -16.65 40.07
N LYS A 233 2.00 -17.67 40.78
CA LYS A 233 1.17 -18.74 40.19
C LYS A 233 -0.28 -18.23 40.10
N GLY A 234 -0.91 -18.36 38.94
CA GLY A 234 -2.34 -18.15 38.72
C GLY A 234 -2.96 -19.39 38.12
N GLU A 235 -4.19 -19.71 38.52
CA GLU A 235 -4.87 -20.97 38.18
C GLU A 235 -5.42 -21.00 36.75
N GLU A 236 -5.53 -22.21 36.18
CA GLU A 236 -6.16 -22.43 34.87
C GLU A 236 -7.68 -22.24 34.97
N ARG A 237 -8.26 -21.41 34.10
CA ARG A 237 -9.72 -21.28 34.00
C ARG A 237 -10.27 -22.32 33.01
N PRO A 238 -11.29 -23.11 33.37
CA PRO A 238 -11.93 -24.03 32.43
C PRO A 238 -12.70 -23.28 31.33
N PRO A 239 -12.89 -23.89 30.14
CA PRO A 239 -13.62 -23.27 29.03
C PRO A 239 -15.12 -23.12 29.34
N PRO A 240 -15.79 -22.12 28.73
CA PRO A 240 -17.22 -21.86 28.96
C PRO A 240 -18.10 -22.99 28.41
N LYS A 241 -19.18 -23.31 29.12
CA LYS A 241 -20.16 -24.34 28.74
C LYS A 241 -21.16 -23.82 27.70
N GLU A 242 -21.42 -24.63 26.68
CA GLU A 242 -22.47 -24.40 25.68
C GLU A 242 -23.85 -24.69 26.29
N ASN A 243 -24.81 -23.76 26.15
CA ASN A 243 -26.16 -23.89 26.70
C ASN A 243 -27.21 -23.84 25.58
N LYS A 244 -28.18 -24.76 25.61
CA LYS A 244 -29.13 -25.00 24.50
C LYS A 244 -30.55 -24.52 24.82
N LYS A 245 -31.17 -23.82 23.85
CA LYS A 245 -32.61 -23.45 23.78
C LYS A 245 -33.05 -22.44 24.89
N ASN A 246 -34.02 -21.54 24.68
CA ASN A 246 -35.20 -21.58 23.82
C ASN A 246 -35.52 -20.23 23.14
N SER A 247 -36.48 -20.24 22.22
CA SER A 247 -36.98 -19.10 21.43
C SER A 247 -38.26 -18.47 22.02
N PHE A 248 -38.46 -17.16 21.85
CA PHE A 248 -39.80 -16.55 21.76
C PHE A 248 -39.76 -15.21 21.00
N TRP A 249 -40.65 -15.04 20.02
CA TRP A 249 -41.04 -13.77 19.39
C TRP A 249 -42.57 -13.83 19.15
N PRO A 250 -43.33 -12.74 19.33
CA PRO A 250 -44.77 -12.71 19.01
C PRO A 250 -45.03 -12.53 17.50
N ALA A 251 -46.21 -12.98 17.05
CA ALA A 251 -46.80 -12.73 15.72
C ALA A 251 -47.72 -11.47 15.78
N GLU A 252 -48.45 -10.99 14.76
CA GLU A 252 -49.07 -11.53 13.52
C GLU A 252 -48.97 -10.47 12.37
N VAL A 253 -48.64 -10.79 11.10
CA VAL A 253 -49.46 -11.37 9.98
C VAL A 253 -50.56 -10.40 9.45
N PRO A 254 -50.89 -10.34 8.13
CA PRO A 254 -50.29 -10.93 6.89
C PRO A 254 -49.44 -9.86 6.14
N ALA A 255 -49.21 -9.75 4.80
CA ALA A 255 -49.52 -10.42 3.52
C ALA A 255 -48.49 -9.93 2.44
N THR A 256 -48.38 -10.32 1.15
CA THR A 256 -48.95 -11.38 0.27
C THR A 256 -47.97 -11.61 -0.92
N ALA A 257 -47.83 -12.84 -1.44
CA ALA A 257 -47.19 -13.24 -2.73
C ALA A 257 -45.72 -12.81 -3.01
N GLY A 258 -44.83 -13.64 -3.58
CA GLY A 258 -44.93 -15.05 -3.99
C GLY A 258 -43.64 -15.56 -4.67
N VAL A 259 -43.69 -16.78 -5.22
CA VAL A 259 -42.65 -17.46 -6.05
C VAL A 259 -41.42 -18.07 -5.33
N ARG A 260 -41.50 -19.41 -5.15
CA ARG A 260 -40.46 -20.47 -5.12
C ARG A 260 -38.98 -20.16 -4.81
N ALA A 261 -38.43 -20.95 -3.89
CA ALA A 261 -36.99 -21.09 -3.63
C ALA A 261 -36.33 -22.27 -4.39
N LEU A 262 -35.00 -22.25 -4.46
CA LEU A 262 -34.12 -23.41 -4.67
C LEU A 262 -33.05 -23.43 -3.55
N PRO A 263 -32.55 -24.61 -3.12
CA PRO A 263 -31.76 -24.72 -1.90
C PRO A 263 -30.29 -24.33 -2.08
N VAL A 264 -29.73 -23.64 -1.08
CA VAL A 264 -28.28 -23.38 -0.94
C VAL A 264 -27.70 -24.39 0.05
N ALA A 265 -26.64 -25.10 -0.35
CA ALA A 265 -25.91 -26.01 0.54
C ALA A 265 -25.08 -25.22 1.57
N ALA A 266 -25.12 -25.63 2.84
CA ALA A 266 -24.41 -24.94 3.91
C ALA A 266 -22.89 -25.19 3.88
N VAL A 267 -22.09 -24.13 4.07
CA VAL A 267 -20.64 -24.21 4.25
C VAL A 267 -20.26 -23.54 5.57
N GLY A 268 -19.66 -24.31 6.48
CA GLY A 268 -19.25 -23.83 7.80
C GLY A 268 -18.03 -22.89 7.78
N PRO A 269 -17.83 -22.06 8.82
CA PRO A 269 -16.82 -21.02 8.83
C PRO A 269 -15.40 -21.58 8.97
N ARG A 270 -14.52 -21.29 8.00
CA ARG A 270 -13.07 -21.33 8.19
C ARG A 270 -12.54 -19.91 8.25
N ARG A 271 -11.78 -19.58 9.30
CA ARG A 271 -11.00 -18.33 9.32
C ARG A 271 -9.98 -18.36 8.18
N ARG A 272 -9.91 -17.30 7.38
CA ARG A 272 -8.81 -17.00 6.46
C ARG A 272 -8.16 -15.71 6.93
N GLU A 273 -6.83 -15.69 6.99
CA GLU A 273 -6.08 -14.46 7.19
C GLU A 273 -5.94 -13.78 5.83
N THR A 274 -6.39 -12.53 5.74
CA THR A 274 -6.54 -11.82 4.46
C THR A 274 -5.27 -11.07 4.09
N ALA A 275 -4.44 -11.64 3.21
CA ALA A 275 -3.45 -10.85 2.48
C ALA A 275 -4.17 -10.00 1.43
N VAL A 276 -4.15 -8.67 1.60
CA VAL A 276 -4.85 -7.74 0.69
C VAL A 276 -3.94 -7.38 -0.49
N ALA A 277 -4.05 -8.12 -1.58
CA ALA A 277 -3.48 -7.76 -2.87
C ALA A 277 -4.49 -6.92 -3.67
N ILE A 278 -4.20 -5.63 -3.89
CA ILE A 278 -5.07 -4.74 -4.66
C ILE A 278 -4.79 -4.94 -6.16
N TRP A 279 -5.72 -5.57 -6.87
CA TRP A 279 -5.67 -5.75 -8.33
C TRP A 279 -6.86 -5.05 -8.99
N PRO A 280 -6.67 -3.97 -9.76
CA PRO A 280 -7.77 -3.27 -10.40
C PRO A 280 -8.39 -4.10 -11.54
N ARG A 281 -9.65 -4.53 -11.37
CA ARG A 281 -10.48 -5.00 -12.49
C ARG A 281 -11.16 -3.80 -13.16
N HIS A 282 -10.95 -3.67 -14.46
CA HIS A 282 -11.76 -2.92 -15.44
C HIS A 282 -12.56 -1.71 -14.92
N MET A 283 -11.99 -0.50 -15.02
CA MET A 283 -12.81 0.70 -15.13
C MET A 283 -13.46 0.76 -16.51
N LEU A 284 -14.76 0.51 -16.59
CA LEU A 284 -15.58 0.84 -17.75
C LEU A 284 -16.30 2.17 -17.48
N TRP A 285 -16.20 3.13 -18.39
CA TRP A 285 -16.64 4.52 -18.17
C TRP A 285 -18.03 4.76 -18.79
N ARG A 286 -19.07 4.98 -17.97
CA ARG A 286 -20.34 5.61 -18.39
C ARG A 286 -20.96 6.47 -17.27
N PRO A 287 -21.64 7.61 -17.57
CA PRO A 287 -22.07 8.58 -16.56
C PRO A 287 -23.58 8.61 -16.27
N PHE A 288 -23.94 8.75 -14.98
CA PHE A 288 -25.19 9.28 -14.39
C PHE A 288 -24.96 9.36 -12.85
N GLY A 289 -25.54 10.23 -12.03
CA GLY A 289 -26.37 11.41 -12.26
C GLY A 289 -27.01 11.93 -10.95
N ARG A 290 -26.66 13.16 -10.51
CA ARG A 290 -27.30 14.02 -9.46
C ARG A 290 -28.00 13.37 -8.23
N LEU A 291 -27.42 13.56 -7.03
CA LEU A 291 -28.00 14.30 -5.88
C LEU A 291 -26.90 14.48 -4.80
N LEU A 292 -26.44 15.63 -4.28
CA LEU A 292 -26.95 16.99 -3.96
C LEU A 292 -27.33 17.17 -2.47
N LEU A 293 -26.33 17.53 -1.64
CA LEU A 293 -26.42 18.51 -0.52
C LEU A 293 -24.98 18.93 -0.12
N HIS A 294 -24.47 20.06 -0.62
CA HIS A 294 -24.50 21.40 0.01
C HIS A 294 -23.60 21.59 1.25
N LEU A 295 -22.37 22.05 1.01
CA LEU A 295 -21.77 23.16 1.78
C LEU A 295 -21.19 24.15 0.75
N ARG A 296 -21.46 25.45 0.92
CA ARG A 296 -21.04 26.49 -0.03
C ARG A 296 -19.73 27.13 0.41
N VAL A 297 -18.80 27.27 -0.53
CA VAL A 297 -17.81 28.37 -0.53
C VAL A 297 -17.85 28.99 -1.93
N ASN A 298 -18.05 30.31 -2.00
CA ASN A 298 -18.14 31.02 -3.27
C ASN A 298 -16.73 31.24 -3.85
N TRP A 299 -16.58 31.01 -5.15
CA TRP A 299 -15.52 31.63 -5.95
C TRP A 299 -16.17 32.35 -7.13
N VAL A 300 -15.83 33.63 -7.31
CA VAL A 300 -16.31 34.46 -8.41
C VAL A 300 -15.17 34.63 -9.40
N CYS A 301 -15.24 33.92 -10.53
CA CYS A 301 -14.34 34.19 -11.65
C CYS A 301 -14.72 35.53 -12.28
N LYS A 302 -13.80 36.50 -12.28
CA LYS A 302 -13.78 37.53 -13.31
C LYS A 302 -13.00 36.99 -14.51
N LEU A 303 -13.61 37.06 -15.68
CA LEU A 303 -12.93 36.86 -16.96
C LEU A 303 -12.23 38.16 -17.37
N ASN A 304 -11.03 38.02 -17.92
CA ASN A 304 -10.43 38.78 -19.01
C ASN A 304 -9.27 37.93 -19.57
#